data_AF-A0A955GZF7-F1
#
_entry.id   AF-A0A955GZF7-F1
#
_cell.length_a   1.000
_cell.length_b   1.000
_cell.length_c   1.000
_cell.angle_alpha   90.00
_cell.angle_beta   90.00
_cell.angle_gamma   90.00
#
_symmetry.space_group_name_H-M   'P 1'
#
loop_
_entity.id
_entity.type
_entity.pdbx_description
1 polymer ?
#
loop_
_entity_poly.entity_id
_entity_poly.type
_entity_poly.pdbx_seq_one_letter_code
_entity_poly.pdbx_strand_id
1 'polypeptide(L)'
;MKSEFSGSEFLRNKYPKIEESKEVQRAINKDKSVYTDAVQTYLYRIETILNTKRYDDKKTGADLLNSFIVRDFTIDVENEENILRLARSFYESERNQAINQGRGGEIENIDFSDAQIIKRYKQAIKEKHEVQKNTLANWLNYLKTSNDYPLWFKYYVVRGLKDMGSFDRDDKKYANRTFDTIAPFPERNSESLGFVKKSLELQLEVETIEIPPEIEEDIVSNTKLDNDTIQKIQENSKPEYIELAQKGALKNLRNKKRQEYVHSIKVQKIKDFLREYNLKEDREDELVEEFEKRLNSKDFAQLYAFAQVEAAGSLDRESLDGTWVKYDQGSDYTPLENSLRGKGTGWCTAEGSAEGQLESGDFYVYYTKNTATDQYTEPRIAIRMQGGQIAEIRGVDKQQELEPQLVDIAKEKYKNLPGAQKYEKADHDMRKMTDIYSRSFYKDKDTKVKTYLSPDLTKEELIFLYEIESKIKTFGYDTDPRVQEVKQERDKINDYTTLYDCEPYQIVQDVKDVTEDTKVYIGDLDPIDYKILDKRTNPIVIDGNTNFKDCTSLTTIPEGTVFNGNADFENCTSLTTIPEGTVFNGKADFSGCTSLTEKTKEMLYNMKNSGLIKGELYI
;
A
#
# COMPACT_ATOMS: atom_id res chain seq x y z
N MET A 1 2.87 30.50 -2.28
CA MET A 1 1.61 31.16 -2.70
C MET A 1 1.20 30.91 -4.16
N LYS A 2 2.11 30.64 -5.12
CA LYS A 2 1.72 30.20 -6.49
C LYS A 2 1.38 28.69 -6.61
N SER A 3 1.69 27.85 -5.61
CA SER A 3 1.52 26.38 -5.68
C SER A 3 0.17 25.83 -5.19
N GLU A 4 -0.61 26.57 -4.41
CA GLU A 4 -1.93 26.10 -3.96
C GLU A 4 -3.05 26.42 -4.96
N PHE A 5 -2.94 27.55 -5.67
CA PHE A 5 -3.87 27.92 -6.74
C PHE A 5 -3.80 26.98 -7.96
N SER A 6 -2.67 26.28 -8.18
CA SER A 6 -2.51 25.35 -9.30
C SER A 6 -3.15 23.97 -9.06
N GLY A 7 -3.33 23.55 -7.80
CA GLY A 7 -3.82 22.21 -7.47
C GLY A 7 -5.31 22.00 -7.73
N SER A 8 -6.16 22.94 -7.29
CA SER A 8 -7.61 22.90 -7.57
C SER A 8 -7.91 23.05 -9.06
N GLU A 9 -7.15 23.88 -9.76
CA GLU A 9 -7.24 24.05 -11.21
C GLU A 9 -6.84 22.78 -11.95
N PHE A 10 -5.72 22.16 -11.56
CA PHE A 10 -5.32 20.86 -12.09
C PHE A 10 -6.44 19.82 -11.94
N LEU A 11 -7.05 19.72 -10.75
CA LEU A 11 -8.14 18.77 -10.51
C LEU A 11 -9.38 19.05 -11.35
N ARG A 12 -9.76 20.32 -11.59
CA ARG A 12 -10.86 20.66 -12.50
C ARG A 12 -10.56 20.25 -13.94
N ASN A 13 -9.36 20.55 -14.40
CA ASN A 13 -8.95 20.23 -15.76
C ASN A 13 -8.88 18.71 -15.98
N LYS A 14 -8.40 17.95 -14.98
CA LYS A 14 -8.35 16.49 -15.04
C LYS A 14 -9.73 15.85 -14.85
N TYR A 15 -10.58 16.42 -14.00
CA TYR A 15 -11.91 15.90 -13.67
C TYR A 15 -12.99 16.97 -13.89
N PRO A 16 -13.44 17.21 -15.14
CA PRO A 16 -14.35 18.31 -15.46
C PRO A 16 -15.69 18.29 -14.70
N LYS A 17 -16.14 17.11 -14.24
CA LYS A 17 -17.38 16.92 -13.47
C LYS A 17 -17.16 16.82 -11.95
N ILE A 18 -15.97 17.14 -11.46
CA ILE A 18 -15.67 17.03 -10.02
C ILE A 18 -16.64 17.85 -9.17
N GLU A 19 -17.03 19.03 -9.66
CA GLU A 19 -17.95 19.93 -8.96
C GLU A 19 -19.37 19.37 -8.89
N GLU A 20 -19.79 18.55 -9.87
CA GLU A 20 -21.10 17.90 -9.90
C GLU A 20 -21.19 16.72 -8.91
N SER A 21 -20.06 16.27 -8.35
CA SER A 21 -20.04 15.12 -7.44
C SER A 21 -20.83 15.39 -6.16
N LYS A 22 -21.51 14.34 -5.66
CA LYS A 22 -22.32 14.43 -4.43
C LYS A 22 -21.47 14.87 -3.24
N GLU A 23 -20.22 14.46 -3.22
CA GLU A 23 -19.24 14.73 -2.16
C GLU A 23 -18.88 16.22 -2.13
N VAL A 24 -18.56 16.81 -3.30
CA VAL A 24 -18.25 18.24 -3.43
C VAL A 24 -19.47 19.09 -3.12
N GLN A 25 -20.64 18.76 -3.71
CA GLN A 25 -21.89 19.47 -3.42
C GLN A 25 -22.27 19.43 -1.94
N ARG A 26 -22.06 18.30 -1.26
CA ARG A 26 -22.26 18.19 0.20
C ARG A 26 -21.27 19.03 1.00
N ALA A 27 -20.03 19.19 0.55
CA ALA A 27 -19.04 20.04 1.22
C ALA A 27 -19.43 21.50 1.14
N ILE A 28 -19.77 22.00 -0.05
CA ILE A 28 -20.22 23.37 -0.27
C ILE A 28 -21.46 23.70 0.57
N ASN A 29 -22.41 22.77 0.65
CA ASN A 29 -23.64 22.98 1.43
C ASN A 29 -23.42 23.01 2.96
N LYS A 30 -22.36 22.35 3.46
CA LYS A 30 -22.05 22.29 4.89
C LYS A 30 -21.16 23.44 5.36
N ASP A 31 -20.16 23.82 4.56
CA ASP A 31 -19.22 24.90 4.85
C ASP A 31 -19.49 26.08 3.92
N LYS A 32 -20.26 27.07 4.40
CA LYS A 32 -20.72 28.18 3.56
C LYS A 32 -19.69 29.29 3.31
N SER A 33 -18.45 29.27 3.83
CA SER A 33 -17.71 30.53 3.89
C SER A 33 -16.18 30.52 4.10
N VAL A 34 -15.38 29.66 3.44
CA VAL A 34 -13.90 29.84 3.51
C VAL A 34 -13.24 30.06 2.15
N TYR A 35 -13.68 29.38 1.08
CA TYR A 35 -13.10 29.53 -0.26
C TYR A 35 -14.19 29.83 -1.29
N THR A 36 -13.85 30.65 -2.31
CA THR A 36 -14.73 30.90 -3.46
C THR A 36 -14.79 29.73 -4.43
N ASP A 37 -13.92 28.74 -4.24
CA ASP A 37 -13.69 27.61 -5.13
C ASP A 37 -14.29 26.31 -4.55
N ALA A 38 -15.15 25.65 -5.34
CA ALA A 38 -15.86 24.44 -4.94
C ALA A 38 -14.92 23.27 -4.63
N VAL A 39 -13.89 23.08 -5.46
CA VAL A 39 -12.90 22.01 -5.30
C VAL A 39 -12.02 22.28 -4.10
N GLN A 40 -11.58 23.53 -3.91
CA GLN A 40 -10.80 23.93 -2.74
C GLN A 40 -11.60 23.74 -1.44
N THR A 41 -12.89 24.10 -1.43
CA THR A 41 -13.79 23.88 -0.28
C THR A 41 -13.87 22.39 0.07
N TYR A 42 -13.96 21.53 -0.96
CA TYR A 42 -13.98 20.10 -0.76
C TYR A 42 -12.65 19.55 -0.22
N LEU A 43 -11.51 19.97 -0.77
CA LEU A 43 -10.18 19.58 -0.27
C LEU A 43 -9.98 20.02 1.18
N TYR A 44 -10.31 21.27 1.52
CA TYR A 44 -10.25 21.79 2.88
C TYR A 44 -11.08 20.96 3.87
N ARG A 45 -12.25 20.48 3.45
CA ARG A 45 -13.07 19.60 4.28
C ARG A 45 -12.43 18.23 4.49
N ILE A 46 -11.78 17.67 3.46
CA ILE A 46 -10.99 16.43 3.61
C ILE A 46 -9.86 16.68 4.62
N GLU A 47 -9.12 17.78 4.50
CA GLU A 47 -8.04 18.15 5.42
C GLU A 47 -8.54 18.25 6.87
N THR A 48 -9.69 18.90 7.06
CA THR A 48 -10.33 19.03 8.37
C THR A 48 -10.65 17.65 8.96
N ILE A 49 -11.19 16.73 8.15
CA ILE A 49 -11.47 15.35 8.57
C ILE A 49 -10.18 14.62 8.96
N LEU A 50 -9.12 14.77 8.16
CA LEU A 50 -7.82 14.15 8.43
C LEU A 50 -7.21 14.65 9.75
N ASN A 51 -7.41 15.92 10.09
CA ASN A 51 -6.88 16.55 11.30
C ASN A 51 -7.80 16.45 12.53
N THR A 52 -9.03 15.93 12.39
CA THR A 52 -9.98 15.83 13.50
C THR A 52 -9.59 14.71 14.47
N LYS A 53 -9.15 15.09 15.68
CA LYS A 53 -9.05 14.19 16.84
C LYS A 53 -10.42 14.16 17.54
N ARG A 54 -11.11 13.01 17.51
CA ARG A 54 -12.34 12.84 18.29
C ARG A 54 -11.96 12.50 19.73
N TYR A 55 -12.57 13.20 20.68
CA TYR A 55 -12.23 13.13 22.11
C TYR A 55 -12.74 11.85 22.80
N ASP A 56 -13.62 11.08 22.13
CA ASP A 56 -14.41 9.99 22.75
C ASP A 56 -14.59 8.75 21.84
N ASP A 57 -14.00 8.72 20.63
CA ASP A 57 -14.12 7.58 19.70
C ASP A 57 -12.76 6.90 19.50
N LYS A 58 -12.75 5.56 19.49
CA LYS A 58 -11.60 4.67 19.17
C LYS A 58 -10.99 4.89 17.76
N LYS A 59 -11.57 5.77 16.93
CA LYS A 59 -11.19 6.01 15.53
C LYS A 59 -11.14 7.51 15.23
N THR A 60 -10.04 7.96 14.60
CA THR A 60 -9.89 9.35 14.14
C THR A 60 -10.75 9.63 12.91
N GLY A 61 -10.95 10.91 12.56
CA GLY A 61 -11.63 11.28 11.31
C GLY A 61 -10.94 10.68 10.07
N ALA A 62 -9.60 10.59 10.09
CA ALA A 62 -8.82 9.92 9.06
C ALA A 62 -9.10 8.42 8.97
N ASP A 63 -9.27 7.72 10.10
CA ASP A 63 -9.54 6.28 10.11
C ASP A 63 -10.94 5.99 9.56
N LEU A 64 -11.91 6.86 9.84
CA LEU A 64 -13.24 6.79 9.25
C LEU A 64 -13.18 7.02 7.74
N LEU A 65 -12.47 8.05 7.27
CA LEU A 65 -12.31 8.32 5.84
C LEU A 65 -11.65 7.13 5.13
N ASN A 66 -10.58 6.57 5.70
CA ASN A 66 -9.91 5.38 5.16
C ASN A 66 -10.89 4.20 5.09
N SER A 67 -11.69 3.96 6.14
CA SER A 67 -12.68 2.88 6.13
C SER A 67 -13.73 3.04 5.01
N PHE A 68 -14.14 4.28 4.71
CA PHE A 68 -15.06 4.56 3.62
C PHE A 68 -14.43 4.28 2.26
N ILE A 69 -13.19 4.73 2.04
CA ILE A 69 -12.46 4.50 0.79
C ILE A 69 -12.22 3.00 0.58
N VAL A 70 -11.74 2.30 1.61
CA VAL A 70 -11.51 0.86 1.58
C VAL A 70 -12.79 0.12 1.20
N ARG A 71 -13.91 0.42 1.86
CA ARG A 71 -15.20 -0.19 1.53
C ARG A 71 -15.65 0.09 0.09
N ASP A 72 -15.42 1.29 -0.43
CA ASP A 72 -15.82 1.67 -1.80
C ASP A 72 -14.93 1.04 -2.88
N PHE A 73 -13.67 0.75 -2.57
CA PHE A 73 -12.68 0.34 -3.57
C PHE A 73 -12.45 -1.17 -3.60
N THR A 74 -12.66 -1.87 -2.48
CA THR A 74 -12.48 -3.33 -2.39
C THR A 74 -13.74 -4.09 -2.79
N ILE A 75 -13.59 -5.39 -3.06
CA ILE A 75 -14.72 -6.30 -3.29
C ILE A 75 -15.75 -6.17 -2.17
N ASP A 76 -17.02 -6.03 -2.52
CA ASP A 76 -18.13 -6.12 -1.57
C ASP A 76 -18.46 -7.59 -1.28
N VAL A 77 -18.01 -8.07 -0.11
CA VAL A 77 -18.24 -9.42 0.39
C VAL A 77 -19.53 -9.57 1.20
N GLU A 78 -20.30 -8.50 1.38
CA GLU A 78 -21.59 -8.54 2.09
C GLU A 78 -22.76 -8.74 1.12
N ASN A 79 -22.54 -8.50 -0.17
CA ASN A 79 -23.54 -8.70 -1.22
C ASN A 79 -23.45 -10.11 -1.84
N GLU A 80 -24.49 -10.92 -1.63
CA GLU A 80 -24.55 -12.31 -2.12
C GLU A 80 -24.47 -12.44 -3.65
N GLU A 81 -25.03 -11.49 -4.40
CA GLU A 81 -24.97 -11.48 -5.86
C GLU A 81 -23.53 -11.26 -6.34
N ASN A 82 -22.79 -10.37 -5.66
CA ASN A 82 -21.35 -10.15 -5.93
C ASN A 82 -20.53 -11.39 -5.60
N ILE A 83 -20.78 -12.04 -4.46
CA ILE A 83 -20.09 -13.28 -4.08
C ILE A 83 -20.36 -14.38 -5.12
N LEU A 84 -21.62 -14.57 -5.52
CA LEU A 84 -21.98 -15.59 -6.51
C LEU A 84 -21.25 -15.36 -7.84
N ARG A 85 -21.28 -14.12 -8.34
CA ARG A 85 -20.61 -13.74 -9.58
C ARG A 85 -19.10 -14.03 -9.53
N LEU A 86 -18.43 -13.59 -8.47
CA LEU A 86 -16.99 -13.85 -8.28
C LEU A 86 -16.71 -15.35 -8.19
N ALA A 87 -17.52 -16.09 -7.43
CA ALA A 87 -17.37 -17.53 -7.27
C ALA A 87 -17.54 -18.28 -8.60
N ARG A 88 -18.47 -17.85 -9.46
CA ARG A 88 -18.60 -18.36 -10.83
C ARG A 88 -17.38 -18.05 -11.68
N SER A 89 -16.82 -16.85 -11.59
CA SER A 89 -15.58 -16.50 -12.31
C SER A 89 -14.39 -17.38 -11.89
N PHE A 90 -14.23 -17.65 -10.59
CA PHE A 90 -13.23 -18.60 -10.08
C PHE A 90 -13.45 -20.01 -10.63
N TYR A 91 -14.69 -20.51 -10.56
CA TYR A 91 -15.06 -21.82 -11.08
C TYR A 91 -14.74 -21.96 -12.59
N GLU A 92 -15.09 -20.96 -13.39
CA GLU A 92 -14.80 -20.95 -14.83
C GLU A 92 -13.30 -20.91 -15.11
N SER A 93 -12.53 -20.14 -14.33
CA SER A 93 -11.07 -20.10 -14.43
C SER A 93 -10.44 -21.46 -14.12
N GLU A 94 -10.83 -22.10 -13.01
CA GLU A 94 -10.35 -23.45 -12.66
C GLU A 94 -10.71 -24.48 -13.75
N ARG A 95 -11.95 -24.42 -14.26
CA ARG A 95 -12.42 -25.29 -15.35
C ARG A 95 -11.58 -25.13 -16.61
N ASN A 96 -11.34 -23.89 -17.03
CA ASN A 96 -10.56 -23.60 -18.23
C ASN A 96 -9.10 -24.06 -18.06
N GLN A 97 -8.50 -23.88 -16.87
CA GLN A 97 -7.16 -24.39 -16.59
C GLN A 97 -7.08 -25.92 -16.67
N ALA A 98 -8.05 -26.64 -16.11
CA ALA A 98 -8.08 -28.10 -16.19
C ALA A 98 -8.27 -28.62 -17.61
N ILE A 99 -9.13 -27.98 -18.41
CA ILE A 99 -9.29 -28.29 -19.85
C ILE A 99 -7.96 -28.09 -20.58
N ASN A 100 -7.29 -26.95 -20.37
CA ASN A 100 -6.01 -26.63 -20.99
C ASN A 100 -4.89 -27.61 -20.58
N GLN A 101 -4.99 -28.24 -19.40
CA GLN A 101 -4.07 -29.26 -18.92
C GLN A 101 -4.44 -30.69 -19.34
N GLY A 102 -5.45 -30.87 -20.20
CA GLY A 102 -5.90 -32.19 -20.65
C GLY A 102 -6.65 -33.00 -19.58
N ARG A 103 -7.04 -32.37 -18.46
CA ARG A 103 -7.81 -32.95 -17.35
C ARG A 103 -9.31 -32.63 -17.44
N GLY A 104 -9.79 -32.25 -18.62
CA GLY A 104 -11.20 -31.83 -18.82
C GLY A 104 -12.23 -32.86 -18.34
N GLY A 105 -11.91 -34.16 -18.47
CA GLY A 105 -12.79 -35.25 -18.03
C GLY A 105 -13.03 -35.37 -16.52
N GLU A 106 -12.21 -34.72 -15.67
CA GLU A 106 -12.40 -34.69 -14.21
C GLU A 106 -13.43 -33.63 -13.77
N ILE A 107 -13.70 -32.62 -14.61
CA ILE A 107 -14.63 -31.51 -14.31
C ILE A 107 -15.96 -31.64 -15.08
N GLU A 108 -16.00 -32.43 -16.16
CA GLU A 108 -17.16 -32.57 -17.05
C GLU A 108 -18.42 -33.23 -16.45
N ASN A 109 -18.44 -33.63 -15.17
CA ASN A 109 -19.59 -34.34 -14.58
C ASN A 109 -20.10 -33.81 -13.24
N ILE A 110 -19.78 -32.59 -12.83
CA ILE A 110 -20.38 -32.01 -11.61
C ILE A 110 -20.96 -30.64 -11.93
N ASP A 111 -22.26 -30.63 -12.25
CA ASP A 111 -23.07 -29.42 -12.35
C ASP A 111 -23.30 -28.89 -10.93
N PHE A 112 -22.36 -28.07 -10.44
CA PHE A 112 -22.48 -27.48 -9.12
C PHE A 112 -23.60 -26.44 -9.11
N SER A 113 -24.54 -26.56 -8.18
CA SER A 113 -25.49 -25.50 -7.89
C SER A 113 -24.77 -24.23 -7.42
N ASP A 114 -25.40 -23.06 -7.60
CA ASP A 114 -24.89 -21.78 -7.13
C ASP A 114 -24.50 -21.81 -5.64
N ALA A 115 -25.29 -22.50 -4.81
CA ALA A 115 -24.99 -22.67 -3.39
C ALA A 115 -23.69 -23.46 -3.14
N GLN A 116 -23.40 -24.47 -3.95
CA GLN A 116 -22.15 -25.24 -3.86
C GLN A 116 -20.95 -24.45 -4.38
N ILE A 117 -21.11 -23.69 -5.46
CA ILE A 117 -20.08 -22.80 -5.99
C ILE A 117 -19.72 -21.73 -4.95
N ILE A 118 -20.72 -21.05 -4.36
CA ILE A 118 -20.50 -20.09 -3.28
C ILE A 118 -19.78 -20.78 -2.11
N LYS A 119 -20.28 -21.92 -1.62
CA LYS A 119 -19.67 -22.63 -0.48
C LYS A 119 -18.19 -22.94 -0.72
N ARG A 120 -17.82 -23.31 -1.96
CA ARG A 120 -16.45 -23.64 -2.34
C ARG A 120 -15.52 -22.41 -2.36
N TYR A 121 -15.96 -21.29 -2.92
CA TYR A 121 -15.09 -20.13 -3.17
C TYR A 121 -15.26 -18.96 -2.19
N LYS A 122 -16.28 -18.95 -1.33
CA LYS A 122 -16.57 -17.84 -0.41
C LYS A 122 -15.37 -17.48 0.46
N GLN A 123 -14.64 -18.48 0.97
CA GLN A 123 -13.47 -18.25 1.79
C GLN A 123 -12.31 -17.61 1.00
N ALA A 124 -12.01 -18.14 -0.20
CA ALA A 124 -11.00 -17.55 -1.08
C ALA A 124 -11.35 -16.11 -1.50
N ILE A 125 -12.63 -15.81 -1.75
CA ILE A 125 -13.09 -14.44 -2.05
C ILE A 125 -12.87 -13.51 -0.86
N LYS A 126 -13.18 -13.96 0.37
CA LYS A 126 -12.90 -13.20 1.60
C LYS A 126 -11.40 -12.94 1.77
N GLU A 127 -10.55 -13.93 1.48
CA GLU A 127 -9.10 -13.75 1.52
C GLU A 127 -8.61 -12.73 0.49
N LYS A 128 -9.13 -12.75 -0.74
CA LYS A 128 -8.81 -11.73 -1.76
C LYS A 128 -9.29 -10.34 -1.35
N HIS A 129 -10.46 -10.25 -0.70
CA HIS A 129 -10.95 -9.00 -0.12
C HIS A 129 -10.01 -8.47 0.96
N GLU A 130 -9.55 -9.30 1.90
CA GLU A 130 -8.58 -8.87 2.91
C GLU A 130 -7.23 -8.45 2.30
N VAL A 131 -6.75 -9.14 1.26
CA VAL A 131 -5.56 -8.71 0.50
C VAL A 131 -5.78 -7.33 -0.14
N GLN A 132 -6.93 -7.08 -0.75
CA GLN A 132 -7.27 -5.76 -1.30
C GLN A 132 -7.34 -4.68 -0.22
N LYS A 133 -7.96 -4.98 0.93
CA LYS A 133 -8.02 -4.07 2.07
C LYS A 133 -6.62 -3.70 2.56
N ASN A 134 -5.76 -4.69 2.75
CA ASN A 134 -4.40 -4.47 3.25
C ASN A 134 -3.56 -3.68 2.25
N THR A 135 -3.56 -4.06 0.98
CA THR A 135 -2.78 -3.36 -0.05
C THR A 135 -3.25 -1.92 -0.28
N LEU A 136 -4.56 -1.64 -0.21
CA LEU A 136 -5.08 -0.26 -0.26
C LEU A 136 -4.80 0.52 1.03
N ALA A 137 -4.94 -0.11 2.19
CA ALA A 137 -4.64 0.51 3.47
C ALA A 137 -3.17 0.98 3.53
N ASN A 138 -2.24 0.22 2.96
CA ASN A 138 -0.83 0.61 2.88
C ASN A 138 -0.64 1.95 2.13
N TRP A 139 -1.37 2.15 1.03
CA TRP A 139 -1.39 3.44 0.33
C TRP A 139 -1.97 4.56 1.18
N LEU A 140 -3.16 4.33 1.75
CA LEU A 140 -3.88 5.36 2.51
C LEU A 140 -3.13 5.77 3.78
N ASN A 141 -2.51 4.82 4.48
CA ASN A 141 -1.70 5.08 5.67
C ASN A 141 -0.44 5.88 5.33
N TYR A 142 0.24 5.55 4.24
CA TYR A 142 1.38 6.32 3.76
C TYR A 142 0.98 7.76 3.39
N LEU A 143 -0.07 7.93 2.58
CA LEU A 143 -0.54 9.26 2.17
C LEU A 143 -1.07 10.08 3.35
N LYS A 144 -1.63 9.43 4.37
CA LYS A 144 -2.07 10.08 5.62
C LYS A 144 -0.88 10.64 6.41
N THR A 145 0.22 9.89 6.51
CA THR A 145 1.35 10.20 7.39
C THR A 145 2.44 11.03 6.71
N SER A 146 2.58 10.93 5.39
CA SER A 146 3.55 11.72 4.63
C SER A 146 3.12 13.19 4.54
N ASN A 147 4.05 14.07 4.90
CA ASN A 147 3.93 15.52 4.69
C ASN A 147 4.53 15.98 3.35
N ASP A 148 5.05 15.05 2.54
CA ASP A 148 5.78 15.34 1.30
C ASP A 148 4.84 15.75 0.15
N TYR A 149 3.54 15.50 0.30
CA TYR A 149 2.55 15.65 -0.77
C TYR A 149 1.43 16.63 -0.37
N PRO A 150 1.07 17.58 -1.25
CA PRO A 150 -0.11 18.42 -1.03
C PRO A 150 -1.40 17.60 -1.19
N LEU A 151 -2.49 18.06 -0.56
CA LEU A 151 -3.73 17.30 -0.51
C LEU A 151 -4.37 17.04 -1.88
N TRP A 152 -4.26 17.98 -2.83
CA TRP A 152 -4.76 17.78 -4.20
C TRP A 152 -4.06 16.61 -4.88
N PHE A 153 -2.76 16.40 -4.62
CA PHE A 153 -1.99 15.30 -5.18
C PHE A 153 -2.38 13.98 -4.52
N LYS A 154 -2.55 13.97 -3.20
CA LYS A 154 -3.09 12.80 -2.47
C LYS A 154 -4.46 12.39 -3.03
N TYR A 155 -5.34 13.36 -3.31
CA TYR A 155 -6.63 13.11 -3.94
C TYR A 155 -6.47 12.52 -5.35
N TYR A 156 -5.60 13.08 -6.19
CA TYR A 156 -5.29 12.58 -7.53
C TYR A 156 -4.81 11.11 -7.51
N VAL A 157 -3.90 10.77 -6.59
CA VAL A 157 -3.38 9.41 -6.40
C VAL A 157 -4.50 8.46 -5.98
N VAL A 158 -5.27 8.80 -4.94
CA VAL A 158 -6.37 7.93 -4.44
C VAL A 158 -7.42 7.72 -5.53
N ARG A 159 -7.77 8.75 -6.30
CA ARG A 159 -8.69 8.60 -7.44
C ARG A 159 -8.12 7.68 -8.52
N GLY A 160 -6.83 7.77 -8.82
CA GLY A 160 -6.17 6.88 -9.77
C GLY A 160 -6.19 5.41 -9.31
N LEU A 161 -5.88 5.16 -8.02
CA LEU A 161 -5.87 3.81 -7.46
C LEU A 161 -7.21 3.07 -7.60
N LYS A 162 -8.33 3.81 -7.58
CA LYS A 162 -9.69 3.23 -7.74
C LYS A 162 -9.81 2.36 -8.98
N ASP A 163 -9.18 2.79 -10.07
CA ASP A 163 -9.32 2.18 -11.39
C ASP A 163 -8.13 1.26 -11.74
N MET A 164 -7.11 1.14 -10.87
CA MET A 164 -5.86 0.41 -11.18
C MET A 164 -5.87 -1.05 -10.72
N GLY A 165 -5.82 -1.96 -11.69
CA GLY A 165 -5.72 -3.41 -11.49
C GLY A 165 -4.28 -3.92 -11.44
N SER A 166 -4.06 -5.14 -11.94
CA SER A 166 -2.72 -5.75 -12.00
C SER A 166 -1.79 -4.98 -12.94
N PHE A 167 -0.51 -4.95 -12.57
CA PHE A 167 0.54 -4.36 -13.40
C PHE A 167 1.04 -5.35 -14.44
N ASP A 168 1.03 -4.95 -15.70
CA ASP A 168 1.68 -5.64 -16.81
C ASP A 168 3.02 -4.97 -17.08
N ARG A 169 4.11 -5.71 -16.84
CA ARG A 169 5.48 -5.21 -17.03
C ARG A 169 5.88 -5.16 -18.50
N ASP A 170 5.37 -6.08 -19.32
CA ASP A 170 5.73 -6.16 -20.73
C ASP A 170 5.06 -5.01 -21.49
N ASP A 171 3.77 -4.76 -21.18
CA ASP A 171 3.00 -3.67 -21.78
C ASP A 171 3.15 -2.32 -21.04
N LYS A 172 3.93 -2.27 -19.95
CA LYS A 172 4.17 -1.08 -19.10
C LYS A 172 2.88 -0.32 -18.76
N LYS A 173 1.84 -1.04 -18.34
CA LYS A 173 0.51 -0.49 -18.06
C LYS A 173 -0.20 -1.25 -16.95
N TYR A 174 -1.14 -0.58 -16.30
CA TYR A 174 -2.08 -1.23 -15.39
C TYR A 174 -3.33 -1.65 -16.15
N ALA A 175 -3.84 -2.84 -15.84
CA ALA A 175 -5.20 -3.21 -16.21
C ALA A 175 -6.21 -2.30 -15.50
N ASN A 176 -7.39 -2.12 -16.07
CA ASN A 176 -8.47 -1.40 -15.39
C ASN A 176 -9.18 -2.31 -14.40
N ARG A 177 -9.57 -1.77 -13.24
CA ARG A 177 -10.45 -2.46 -12.29
C ARG A 177 -11.87 -2.50 -12.81
N THR A 178 -12.49 -3.65 -12.61
CA THR A 178 -13.92 -3.88 -12.73
C THR A 178 -14.45 -4.39 -11.39
N PHE A 179 -15.78 -4.49 -11.27
CA PHE A 179 -16.46 -5.09 -10.13
C PHE A 179 -16.12 -6.59 -9.90
N ASP A 180 -15.48 -7.25 -10.88
CA ASP A 180 -14.94 -8.62 -10.79
C ASP A 180 -13.46 -8.67 -10.37
N THR A 181 -12.79 -7.52 -10.23
CA THR A 181 -11.34 -7.53 -10.02
C THR A 181 -10.99 -8.02 -8.61
N ILE A 182 -10.31 -9.17 -8.55
CA ILE A 182 -9.78 -9.78 -7.32
C ILE A 182 -8.30 -9.47 -7.07
N ALA A 183 -7.64 -8.81 -8.01
CA ALA A 183 -6.23 -8.46 -7.90
C ALA A 183 -6.00 -7.51 -6.70
N PRO A 184 -4.84 -7.58 -6.03
CA PRO A 184 -4.43 -6.57 -5.05
C PRO A 184 -4.30 -5.19 -5.69
N PHE A 185 -4.30 -4.13 -4.88
CA PHE A 185 -3.90 -2.81 -5.37
C PHE A 185 -2.39 -2.81 -5.68
N PRO A 186 -1.94 -1.99 -6.64
CA PRO A 186 -0.52 -1.88 -6.99
C PRO A 186 0.36 -1.66 -5.77
N GLU A 187 1.57 -2.22 -5.77
CA GLU A 187 2.53 -1.95 -4.70
C GLU A 187 2.95 -0.48 -4.72
N ARG A 188 3.05 0.11 -3.53
CA ARG A 188 3.45 1.49 -3.33
C ARG A 188 4.97 1.62 -3.39
N ASN A 189 5.46 2.41 -4.33
CA ASN A 189 6.85 2.82 -4.47
C ASN A 189 6.92 4.34 -4.28
N SER A 190 7.63 4.78 -3.23
CA SER A 190 7.74 6.21 -2.89
C SER A 190 8.50 7.01 -3.94
N GLU A 191 9.52 6.40 -4.53
CA GLU A 191 10.38 7.01 -5.56
C GLU A 191 9.56 7.21 -6.84
N SER A 192 8.85 6.18 -7.30
CA SER A 192 7.92 6.31 -8.43
C SER A 192 6.82 7.34 -8.16
N LEU A 193 6.32 7.45 -6.93
CA LEU A 193 5.30 8.45 -6.58
C LEU A 193 5.86 9.88 -6.64
N GLY A 194 7.10 10.07 -6.19
CA GLY A 194 7.82 11.33 -6.28
C GLY A 194 8.07 11.76 -7.73
N PHE A 195 8.48 10.82 -8.59
CA PHE A 195 8.59 11.05 -10.03
C PHE A 195 7.27 11.55 -10.62
N VAL A 196 6.13 10.93 -10.27
CA VAL A 196 4.81 11.37 -10.75
C VAL A 196 4.49 12.80 -10.30
N LYS A 197 4.78 13.16 -9.04
CA LYS A 197 4.59 14.53 -8.55
C LYS A 197 5.43 15.53 -9.36
N LYS A 198 6.73 15.28 -9.50
CA LYS A 198 7.64 16.16 -10.26
C LYS A 198 7.28 16.22 -11.74
N SER A 199 6.75 15.14 -12.31
CA SER A 199 6.20 15.13 -13.68
C SER A 199 5.04 16.11 -13.83
N LEU A 200 4.11 16.16 -12.87
CA LEU A 200 3.00 17.11 -12.92
C LEU A 200 3.46 18.57 -12.75
N GLU A 201 4.52 18.81 -11.97
CA GLU A 201 5.16 20.12 -11.86
C GLU A 201 5.79 20.54 -13.20
N LEU A 202 6.53 19.64 -13.84
CA LEU A 202 7.02 19.82 -15.22
C LEU A 202 5.87 20.10 -16.20
N GLN A 203 4.74 19.39 -16.09
CA GLN A 203 3.59 19.61 -16.96
C GLN A 203 3.07 21.05 -16.86
N LEU A 204 3.04 21.62 -15.66
CA LEU A 204 2.66 23.04 -15.46
C LEU A 204 3.69 23.99 -16.08
N GLU A 205 4.98 23.69 -15.98
CA GLU A 205 6.03 24.50 -16.63
C GLU A 205 5.92 24.48 -18.15
N VAL A 206 5.66 23.32 -18.76
CA VAL A 206 5.57 23.20 -20.22
C VAL A 206 4.27 23.76 -20.79
N GLU A 207 3.18 23.77 -20.00
CA GLU A 207 1.90 24.40 -20.38
C GLU A 207 1.95 25.93 -20.31
N THR A 208 2.92 26.50 -19.59
CA THR A 208 3.05 27.94 -19.37
C THR A 208 4.22 28.58 -20.13
N ILE A 209 4.79 27.88 -21.13
CA ILE A 209 5.88 28.40 -21.97
C ILE A 209 5.42 29.64 -22.74
N GLU A 210 6.07 30.77 -22.46
CA GLU A 210 5.91 32.01 -23.21
C GLU A 210 6.99 32.13 -24.31
N ILE A 211 6.62 32.73 -25.45
CA ILE A 211 7.56 32.99 -26.54
C ILE A 211 8.28 34.31 -26.24
N PRO A 212 9.62 34.33 -26.16
CA PRO A 212 10.37 35.56 -25.93
C PRO A 212 10.08 36.61 -27.01
N PRO A 213 10.06 37.91 -26.67
CA PRO A 213 9.80 38.97 -27.63
C PRO A 213 10.71 38.93 -28.87
N GLU A 214 11.99 38.58 -28.72
CA GLU A 214 12.92 38.47 -29.85
C GLU A 214 12.53 37.37 -30.84
N ILE A 215 12.03 36.23 -30.34
CA ILE A 215 11.58 35.11 -31.18
C ILE A 215 10.26 35.44 -31.86
N GLU A 216 9.35 36.12 -31.14
CA GLU A 216 8.08 36.56 -31.71
C GLU A 216 8.31 37.59 -32.84
N GLU A 217 9.26 38.52 -32.66
CA GLU A 217 9.65 39.48 -33.70
C GLU A 217 10.24 38.78 -34.93
N ASP A 218 11.11 37.79 -34.74
CA ASP A 218 11.66 36.98 -35.83
C ASP A 218 10.55 36.24 -36.61
N ILE A 219 9.63 35.58 -35.91
CA ILE A 219 8.51 34.85 -36.54
C ILE A 219 7.65 35.83 -37.36
N VAL A 220 7.36 37.02 -36.83
CA VAL A 220 6.57 38.01 -37.55
C VAL A 220 7.33 38.54 -38.76
N SER A 221 8.60 38.90 -38.63
CA SER A 221 9.34 39.63 -39.66
C SER A 221 9.89 38.72 -40.78
N ASN A 222 10.30 37.50 -40.43
CA ASN A 222 11.06 36.63 -41.35
C ASN A 222 10.24 35.48 -41.93
N THR A 223 9.01 35.24 -41.44
CA THR A 223 8.13 34.22 -42.03
C THR A 223 7.51 34.71 -43.33
N LYS A 224 7.65 33.93 -44.39
CA LYS A 224 7.11 34.21 -45.74
C LYS A 224 6.45 32.95 -46.30
N LEU A 225 5.41 33.15 -47.12
CA LEU A 225 4.81 32.06 -47.90
C LEU A 225 5.76 31.63 -49.02
N ASP A 226 5.87 30.34 -49.26
CA ASP A 226 6.56 29.82 -50.43
C ASP A 226 5.77 30.11 -51.73
N ASN A 227 6.49 30.06 -52.86
CA ASN A 227 5.93 30.40 -54.17
C ASN A 227 4.80 29.45 -54.60
N ASP A 228 4.86 28.17 -54.21
CA ASP A 228 3.84 27.16 -54.55
C ASP A 228 2.51 27.46 -53.84
N THR A 229 2.57 27.82 -52.55
CA THR A 229 1.41 28.25 -51.77
C THR A 229 0.80 29.53 -52.35
N ILE A 230 1.63 30.50 -52.75
CA ILE A 230 1.16 31.74 -53.39
C ILE A 230 0.43 31.43 -54.69
N GLN A 231 1.00 30.58 -55.55
CA GLN A 231 0.42 30.17 -56.82
C GLN A 231 -0.92 29.45 -56.62
N LYS A 232 -0.99 28.49 -55.69
CA LYS A 232 -2.23 27.78 -55.34
C LYS A 232 -3.34 28.72 -54.88
N ILE A 233 -3.02 29.76 -54.11
CA ILE A 233 -4.01 30.75 -53.68
C ILE A 233 -4.51 31.57 -54.88
N GLN A 234 -3.62 31.94 -55.80
CA GLN A 234 -3.97 32.70 -57.01
C GLN A 234 -4.89 31.91 -57.96
N GLU A 235 -4.66 30.60 -58.10
CA GLU A 235 -5.45 29.73 -58.97
C GLU A 235 -6.84 29.40 -58.40
N ASN A 236 -6.97 29.30 -57.08
CA ASN A 236 -8.17 28.78 -56.41
C ASN A 236 -9.06 29.85 -55.75
N SER A 237 -8.63 31.11 -55.72
CA SER A 237 -9.38 32.21 -55.09
C SER A 237 -9.88 33.20 -56.13
N LYS A 238 -11.05 33.82 -55.89
CA LYS A 238 -11.49 34.95 -56.73
C LYS A 238 -10.52 36.12 -56.57
N PRO A 239 -10.27 36.93 -57.63
CA PRO A 239 -9.29 38.01 -57.61
C PRO A 239 -9.43 38.97 -56.41
N GLU A 240 -10.66 39.33 -56.03
CA GLU A 240 -10.94 40.22 -54.91
C GLU A 240 -10.58 39.65 -53.53
N TYR A 241 -10.37 38.33 -53.40
CA TYR A 241 -10.05 37.66 -52.14
C TYR A 241 -8.60 37.15 -52.03
N ILE A 242 -7.79 37.26 -53.09
CA ILE A 242 -6.41 36.71 -53.11
C ILE A 242 -5.55 37.31 -51.99
N GLU A 243 -5.56 38.63 -51.80
CA GLU A 243 -4.75 39.29 -50.77
C GLU A 243 -5.17 38.86 -49.35
N LEU A 244 -6.49 38.71 -49.12
CA LEU A 244 -7.03 38.25 -47.85
C LEU A 244 -6.62 36.80 -47.57
N ALA A 245 -6.69 35.94 -48.58
CA ALA A 245 -6.28 34.53 -48.49
C ALA A 245 -4.77 34.40 -48.20
N GLN A 246 -3.92 35.21 -48.82
CA GLN A 246 -2.48 35.24 -48.53
C GLN A 246 -2.20 35.71 -47.10
N LYS A 247 -2.88 36.77 -46.62
CA LYS A 247 -2.78 37.23 -45.22
C LYS A 247 -3.20 36.13 -44.23
N GLY A 248 -4.28 35.41 -44.53
CA GLY A 248 -4.74 34.27 -43.73
C GLY A 248 -3.74 33.12 -43.70
N ALA A 249 -3.21 32.72 -44.85
CA ALA A 249 -2.19 31.68 -44.96
C ALA A 249 -0.91 32.05 -44.19
N LEU A 250 -0.45 33.30 -44.30
CA LEU A 250 0.73 33.78 -43.58
C LEU A 250 0.50 33.79 -42.07
N LYS A 251 -0.69 34.19 -41.61
CA LYS A 251 -1.08 34.10 -40.19
C LYS A 251 -1.01 32.66 -39.69
N ASN A 252 -1.56 31.71 -40.45
CA ASN A 252 -1.52 30.29 -40.10
C ASN A 252 -0.09 29.74 -40.06
N LEU A 253 0.76 30.13 -41.01
CA LEU A 253 2.17 29.73 -41.02
C LEU A 253 2.94 30.28 -39.81
N ARG A 254 2.71 31.54 -39.44
CA ARG A 254 3.28 32.12 -38.20
C ARG A 254 2.78 31.40 -36.96
N ASN A 255 1.49 31.06 -36.89
CA ASN A 255 0.95 30.26 -35.78
C ASN A 255 1.61 28.87 -35.70
N LYS A 256 1.85 28.21 -36.84
CA LYS A 256 2.56 26.94 -36.90
C LYS A 256 3.99 27.07 -36.36
N LYS A 257 4.74 28.08 -36.77
CA LYS A 257 6.09 28.34 -36.25
C LYS A 257 6.12 28.59 -34.74
N ARG A 258 5.14 29.32 -34.21
CA ARG A 258 4.98 29.51 -32.75
C ARG A 258 4.79 28.17 -32.03
N GLN A 259 3.93 27.30 -32.57
CA GLN A 259 3.70 25.96 -32.02
C GLN A 259 4.96 25.09 -32.10
N GLU A 260 5.69 25.12 -33.22
CA GLU A 260 6.96 24.41 -33.40
C GLU A 260 8.02 24.87 -32.37
N TYR A 261 8.14 26.18 -32.15
CA TYR A 261 9.05 26.73 -31.13
C TYR A 261 8.67 26.24 -29.72
N VAL A 262 7.41 26.43 -29.30
CA VAL A 262 6.94 25.99 -27.97
C VAL A 262 7.15 24.48 -27.79
N HIS A 263 6.84 23.68 -28.81
CA HIS A 263 7.07 22.24 -28.77
C HIS A 263 8.56 21.90 -28.62
N SER A 264 9.47 22.60 -29.31
CA SER A 264 10.91 22.37 -29.18
C SER A 264 11.43 22.64 -27.75
N ILE A 265 10.95 23.71 -27.10
CA ILE A 265 11.30 24.02 -25.71
C ILE A 265 10.72 22.98 -24.76
N LYS A 266 9.47 22.53 -25.00
CA LYS A 266 8.84 21.46 -24.23
C LYS A 266 9.66 20.17 -24.30
N VAL A 267 10.04 19.74 -25.51
CA VAL A 267 10.87 18.54 -25.73
C VAL A 267 12.20 18.65 -24.99
N GLN A 268 12.85 19.82 -25.04
CA GLN A 268 14.10 20.03 -24.32
C GLN A 268 13.94 19.94 -22.80
N LYS A 269 12.89 20.57 -22.24
CA LYS A 269 12.59 20.46 -20.80
C LYS A 269 12.30 19.00 -20.38
N ILE A 270 11.61 18.24 -21.21
CA ILE A 270 11.37 16.81 -20.98
C ILE A 270 12.68 16.02 -21.00
N LYS A 271 13.56 16.26 -21.98
CA LYS A 271 14.88 15.63 -22.06
C LYS A 271 15.70 15.89 -20.80
N ASP A 272 15.78 17.16 -20.39
CA ASP A 272 16.53 17.56 -19.20
C ASP A 272 15.98 16.88 -17.94
N PHE A 273 14.65 16.86 -17.79
CA PHE A 273 13.98 16.16 -16.69
C PHE A 273 14.31 14.66 -16.67
N LEU A 274 14.25 13.97 -17.81
CA LEU A 274 14.48 12.52 -17.89
C LEU A 274 15.95 12.16 -17.61
N ARG A 275 16.91 13.01 -17.98
CA ARG A 275 18.34 12.82 -17.66
C ARG A 275 18.62 12.82 -16.17
N GLU A 276 17.84 13.56 -15.37
CA GLU A 276 17.98 13.55 -13.92
C GLU A 276 17.73 12.17 -13.28
N TYR A 277 17.04 11.27 -13.98
CA TYR A 277 16.74 9.91 -13.52
C TYR A 277 17.69 8.85 -14.09
N ASN A 278 18.81 9.28 -14.72
CA ASN A 278 19.79 8.39 -15.34
C ASN A 278 19.16 7.36 -16.29
N LEU A 279 18.12 7.78 -17.03
CA LEU A 279 17.46 6.93 -18.01
C LEU A 279 18.41 6.60 -19.16
N LYS A 280 18.18 5.45 -19.80
CA LYS A 280 19.02 4.91 -20.87
C LYS A 280 19.19 5.90 -22.03
N GLU A 281 20.39 6.49 -22.15
CA GLU A 281 20.71 7.51 -23.16
C GLU A 281 20.50 7.00 -24.60
N ASP A 282 20.72 5.71 -24.87
CA ASP A 282 20.52 5.09 -26.17
C ASP A 282 19.04 5.04 -26.60
N ARG A 283 18.11 5.20 -25.65
CA ARG A 283 16.66 5.26 -25.88
C ARG A 283 16.06 6.65 -25.60
N GLU A 284 16.88 7.71 -25.49
CA GLU A 284 16.41 9.04 -25.07
C GLU A 284 15.20 9.52 -25.88
N ASP A 285 15.27 9.51 -27.21
CA ASP A 285 14.19 10.03 -28.07
C ASP A 285 12.89 9.21 -27.94
N GLU A 286 13.00 7.88 -27.83
CA GLU A 286 11.86 6.97 -27.60
C GLU A 286 11.20 7.26 -26.25
N LEU A 287 12.00 7.42 -25.20
CA LEU A 287 11.53 7.69 -23.84
C LEU A 287 10.88 9.07 -23.73
N VAL A 288 11.41 10.07 -24.43
CA VAL A 288 10.83 11.42 -24.50
C VAL A 288 9.45 11.38 -25.14
N GLU A 289 9.29 10.67 -26.28
CA GLU A 289 8.01 10.53 -26.95
C GLU A 289 6.99 9.77 -26.09
N GLU A 290 7.40 8.64 -25.50
CA GLU A 290 6.55 7.85 -24.61
C GLU A 290 6.11 8.66 -23.39
N PHE A 291 7.05 9.35 -22.74
CA PHE A 291 6.78 10.15 -21.56
C PHE A 291 5.91 11.35 -21.89
N GLU A 292 6.16 12.08 -22.98
CA GLU A 292 5.32 13.22 -23.39
C GLU A 292 3.86 12.80 -23.56
N LYS A 293 3.62 11.65 -24.20
CA LYS A 293 2.26 11.11 -24.38
C LYS A 293 1.56 10.85 -23.05
N ARG A 294 2.26 10.23 -22.09
CA ARG A 294 1.73 9.92 -20.75
C ARG A 294 1.57 11.18 -19.90
N LEU A 295 2.46 12.15 -20.04
CA LEU A 295 2.40 13.45 -19.39
C LEU A 295 1.17 14.24 -19.83
N ASN A 296 0.90 14.27 -21.13
CA ASN A 296 -0.27 14.92 -21.70
C ASN A 296 -1.60 14.27 -21.26
N SER A 297 -1.64 12.96 -20.99
CA SER A 297 -2.85 12.29 -20.50
C SER A 297 -3.19 12.66 -19.05
N LYS A 298 -2.20 13.16 -18.30
CA LYS A 298 -2.28 13.49 -16.87
C LYS A 298 -2.84 12.31 -16.06
N ASP A 299 -2.69 11.08 -16.54
CA ASP A 299 -3.28 9.89 -15.95
C ASP A 299 -2.32 9.26 -14.95
N PHE A 300 -2.81 9.03 -13.72
CA PHE A 300 -1.96 8.55 -12.64
C PHE A 300 -1.40 7.17 -12.96
N ALA A 301 -2.23 6.25 -13.47
CA ALA A 301 -1.80 4.90 -13.77
C ALA A 301 -0.74 4.88 -14.88
N GLN A 302 -0.89 5.72 -15.91
CA GLN A 302 0.09 5.81 -16.99
C GLN A 302 1.43 6.40 -16.55
N LEU A 303 1.40 7.49 -15.77
CA LEU A 303 2.62 8.12 -15.25
C LEU A 303 3.32 7.23 -14.24
N TYR A 304 2.56 6.61 -13.34
CA TYR A 304 3.10 5.71 -12.33
C TYR A 304 3.66 4.43 -12.96
N ALA A 305 3.05 3.90 -14.03
CA ALA A 305 3.59 2.77 -14.77
C ALA A 305 4.93 3.11 -15.45
N PHE A 306 5.04 4.28 -16.07
CA PHE A 306 6.32 4.76 -16.63
C PHE A 306 7.37 4.89 -15.53
N ALA A 307 6.99 5.50 -14.40
CA ALA A 307 7.86 5.65 -13.25
C ALA A 307 8.35 4.31 -12.69
N GLN A 308 7.52 3.26 -12.66
CA GLN A 308 7.92 1.95 -12.16
C GLN A 308 8.90 1.20 -13.07
N VAL A 309 8.85 1.44 -14.38
CA VAL A 309 9.66 0.69 -15.35
C VAL A 309 10.93 1.44 -15.70
N GLU A 310 10.81 2.73 -15.95
CA GLU A 310 11.92 3.53 -16.48
C GLU A 310 12.61 4.29 -15.35
N ALA A 311 11.86 4.99 -14.48
CA ALA A 311 12.46 5.88 -13.49
C ALA A 311 12.89 5.20 -12.18
N ALA A 312 12.23 4.11 -11.80
CA ALA A 312 12.49 3.44 -10.53
C ALA A 312 13.87 2.77 -10.49
N GLY A 313 14.62 2.67 -11.59
CA GLY A 313 15.94 2.05 -11.59
C GLY A 313 15.98 0.59 -11.15
N SER A 314 17.20 0.04 -11.08
CA SER A 314 17.45 -1.29 -10.55
C SER A 314 18.79 -1.31 -9.84
N LEU A 315 18.77 -1.55 -8.53
CA LEU A 315 20.00 -1.72 -7.76
C LEU A 315 20.76 -2.95 -8.23
N ASP A 316 22.06 -2.80 -8.38
CA ASP A 316 22.95 -3.96 -8.37
C ASP A 316 23.12 -4.44 -6.91
N ARG A 317 22.79 -5.71 -6.71
CA ARG A 317 22.71 -6.38 -5.42
C ARG A 317 23.72 -7.51 -5.27
N GLU A 318 24.64 -7.67 -6.24
CA GLU A 318 25.60 -8.77 -6.27
C GLU A 318 26.67 -8.63 -5.18
N SER A 319 27.16 -7.41 -4.94
CA SER A 319 28.19 -7.14 -3.94
C SER A 319 27.60 -6.77 -2.57
N LEU A 320 28.22 -7.28 -1.51
CA LEU A 320 28.03 -6.80 -0.13
C LEU A 320 29.12 -5.82 0.31
N ASP A 321 30.22 -5.73 -0.44
CA ASP A 321 31.30 -4.78 -0.18
C ASP A 321 30.80 -3.36 -0.42
N GLY A 322 31.00 -2.50 0.56
CA GLY A 322 30.40 -1.18 0.58
C GLY A 322 31.02 -0.23 1.59
N THR A 323 30.57 1.01 1.53
CA THR A 323 31.04 2.09 2.40
C THR A 323 29.88 2.91 2.94
N TRP A 324 30.05 3.41 4.17
CA TRP A 324 29.10 4.33 4.78
C TRP A 324 29.44 5.77 4.40
N VAL A 325 28.46 6.49 3.87
CA VAL A 325 28.50 7.94 3.71
C VAL A 325 27.58 8.57 4.74
N LYS A 326 28.06 9.65 5.36
CA LYS A 326 27.29 10.48 6.29
C LYS A 326 26.94 11.78 5.58
N TYR A 327 25.68 12.17 5.68
CA TYR A 327 25.17 13.48 5.33
C TYR A 327 24.81 14.19 6.64
N ASP A 328 25.42 15.35 6.88
CA ASP A 328 25.32 16.05 8.16
C ASP A 328 23.99 16.80 8.31
N GLN A 329 23.48 16.87 9.54
CA GLN A 329 22.32 17.68 9.85
C GLN A 329 22.51 19.14 9.37
N GLY A 330 21.54 19.65 8.61
CA GLY A 330 21.52 21.01 8.07
C GLY A 330 22.43 21.25 6.86
N SER A 331 23.04 20.21 6.29
CA SER A 331 23.81 20.34 5.05
C SER A 331 22.90 20.54 3.83
N ASP A 332 23.49 20.93 2.69
CA ASP A 332 22.80 20.85 1.39
C ASP A 332 22.32 19.41 1.17
N TYR A 333 21.03 19.26 0.84
CA TYR A 333 20.37 17.97 0.65
C TYR A 333 20.56 17.42 -0.76
N THR A 334 20.95 18.25 -1.71
CA THR A 334 21.11 17.91 -3.13
C THR A 334 22.02 16.70 -3.35
N PRO A 335 23.19 16.58 -2.69
CA PRO A 335 24.06 15.41 -2.86
C PRO A 335 23.41 14.10 -2.38
N LEU A 336 22.67 14.13 -1.27
CA LEU A 336 21.94 12.97 -0.77
C LEU A 336 20.87 12.55 -1.78
N GLU A 337 20.01 13.47 -2.20
CA GLU A 337 18.93 13.17 -3.14
C GLU A 337 19.46 12.61 -4.46
N ASN A 338 20.46 13.28 -5.07
CA ASN A 338 21.05 12.86 -6.34
C ASN A 338 21.74 11.49 -6.26
N SER A 339 22.32 11.14 -5.11
CA SER A 339 22.95 9.82 -4.92
C SER A 339 21.95 8.66 -4.86
N LEU A 340 20.67 8.95 -4.60
CA LEU A 340 19.60 7.96 -4.41
C LEU A 340 18.65 7.90 -5.60
N ARG A 341 18.51 8.99 -6.35
CA ARG A 341 17.56 9.13 -7.45
C ARG A 341 17.83 8.14 -8.59
N GLY A 342 16.78 7.45 -9.02
CA GLY A 342 16.84 6.49 -10.12
C GLY A 342 17.59 5.22 -9.78
N LYS A 343 17.84 4.95 -8.49
CA LYS A 343 18.56 3.76 -8.03
C LYS A 343 17.63 2.59 -7.73
N GLY A 344 16.34 2.83 -7.45
CA GLY A 344 15.41 1.76 -7.09
C GLY A 344 15.49 1.35 -5.64
N THR A 345 15.71 2.36 -4.81
CA THR A 345 15.64 2.21 -3.36
C THR A 345 14.19 2.16 -2.87
N GLY A 346 13.27 2.79 -3.62
CA GLY A 346 11.89 3.00 -3.18
C GLY A 346 11.78 3.97 -1.99
N TRP A 347 12.85 4.70 -1.66
CA TRP A 347 12.90 5.67 -0.58
C TRP A 347 12.33 7.02 -1.02
N CYS A 348 11.53 7.67 -0.16
CA CYS A 348 11.05 9.03 -0.43
C CYS A 348 12.19 10.06 -0.43
N THR A 349 13.33 9.75 0.19
CA THR A 349 14.53 10.60 0.23
C THR A 349 15.10 10.87 -1.16
N ALA A 350 14.89 9.97 -2.11
CA ALA A 350 15.31 10.16 -3.50
C ALA A 350 14.50 11.24 -4.24
N GLU A 351 13.35 11.65 -3.70
CA GLU A 351 12.36 12.46 -4.41
C GLU A 351 11.77 13.63 -3.60
N GLY A 352 12.54 14.18 -2.67
CA GLY A 352 12.22 15.48 -2.06
C GLY A 352 12.02 15.50 -0.54
N SER A 353 12.12 14.36 0.16
CA SER A 353 12.12 14.39 1.65
C SER A 353 13.52 14.59 2.26
N ALA A 354 14.57 14.59 1.44
CA ALA A 354 15.96 14.74 1.91
C ALA A 354 16.18 16.03 2.71
N GLU A 355 15.63 17.16 2.25
CA GLU A 355 15.75 18.46 2.93
C GLU A 355 15.24 18.39 4.37
N GLY A 356 13.96 18.08 4.57
CA GLY A 356 13.37 18.00 5.91
C GLY A 356 13.98 16.90 6.79
N GLN A 357 14.50 15.82 6.19
CA GLN A 357 15.22 14.78 6.93
C GLN A 357 16.56 15.30 7.46
N LEU A 358 17.33 16.04 6.66
CA LEU A 358 18.59 16.64 7.07
C LEU A 358 18.40 17.84 8.00
N GLU A 359 17.29 18.57 7.94
CA GLU A 359 16.95 19.55 8.98
C GLU A 359 16.78 18.89 10.35
N SER A 360 16.21 17.67 10.35
CA SER A 360 15.83 16.94 11.56
C SER A 360 16.97 16.15 12.22
N GLY A 361 18.01 15.77 11.46
CA GLY A 361 19.17 15.03 11.97
C GLY A 361 20.10 14.51 10.86
N ASP A 362 21.22 13.93 11.26
CA ASP A 362 22.15 13.26 10.35
C ASP A 362 21.47 12.12 9.56
N PHE A 363 21.97 11.86 8.37
CA PHE A 363 21.52 10.77 7.52
C PHE A 363 22.70 9.92 7.06
N TYR A 364 22.62 8.60 7.27
CA TYR A 364 23.68 7.67 6.88
C TYR A 364 23.17 6.74 5.78
N VAL A 365 23.98 6.53 4.74
CA VAL A 365 23.70 5.56 3.69
C VAL A 365 24.88 4.62 3.51
N TYR A 366 24.59 3.32 3.44
CA TYR A 366 25.57 2.32 3.03
C TYR A 366 25.44 2.08 1.53
N TYR A 367 26.50 2.38 0.78
CA TYR A 367 26.58 2.15 -0.65
C TYR A 367 27.43 0.92 -0.93
N THR A 368 26.85 -0.10 -1.57
CA THR A 368 27.61 -1.24 -2.08
C THR A 368 28.23 -0.92 -3.44
N LYS A 369 29.21 -1.74 -3.80
CA LYS A 369 29.89 -1.68 -5.08
C LYS A 369 28.96 -2.10 -6.22
N ASN A 370 28.89 -1.29 -7.26
CA ASN A 370 28.29 -1.64 -8.54
C ASN A 370 29.31 -2.48 -9.33
N THR A 371 28.97 -3.72 -9.68
CA THR A 371 29.86 -4.70 -10.31
C THR A 371 30.23 -4.33 -11.74
N ALA A 372 29.41 -3.52 -12.42
CA ALA A 372 29.71 -3.04 -13.76
C ALA A 372 30.73 -1.88 -13.78
N THR A 373 30.69 -1.00 -12.77
CA THR A 373 31.53 0.22 -12.72
C THR A 373 32.66 0.15 -11.70
N ASP A 374 32.62 -0.82 -10.78
CA ASP A 374 33.52 -0.96 -9.64
C ASP A 374 33.46 0.22 -8.65
N GLN A 375 32.38 0.99 -8.65
CA GLN A 375 32.18 2.16 -7.78
C GLN A 375 31.14 1.92 -6.69
N TYR A 376 31.31 2.56 -5.52
CA TYR A 376 30.35 2.49 -4.41
C TYR A 376 29.15 3.41 -4.65
N THR A 377 28.21 2.97 -5.48
CA THR A 377 27.07 3.78 -5.93
C THR A 377 25.71 3.16 -5.67
N GLU A 378 25.63 1.97 -5.07
CA GLU A 378 24.38 1.24 -4.89
C GLU A 378 23.87 1.41 -3.45
N PRO A 379 22.95 2.35 -3.17
CA PRO A 379 22.43 2.56 -1.83
C PRO A 379 21.59 1.37 -1.36
N ARG A 380 21.93 0.80 -0.20
CA ARG A 380 21.32 -0.46 0.27
C ARG A 380 20.75 -0.41 1.67
N ILE A 381 21.31 0.47 2.51
CA ILE A 381 20.86 0.70 3.89
C ILE A 381 20.81 2.20 4.11
N ALA A 382 19.76 2.69 4.77
CA ALA A 382 19.69 4.05 5.29
C ALA A 382 19.41 4.05 6.80
N ILE A 383 20.09 4.93 7.53
CA ILE A 383 19.83 5.23 8.93
C ILE A 383 19.53 6.72 9.05
N ARG A 384 18.30 7.05 9.46
CA ARG A 384 17.86 8.43 9.65
C ARG A 384 17.90 8.79 11.12
N MET A 385 18.57 9.89 11.46
CA MET A 385 18.53 10.47 12.79
C MET A 385 17.44 11.54 12.89
N GLN A 386 16.85 11.70 14.07
CA GLN A 386 15.94 12.79 14.39
C GLN A 386 16.12 13.17 15.86
N GLY A 387 16.34 14.46 16.14
CA GLY A 387 16.51 14.92 17.51
C GLY A 387 17.66 14.22 18.26
N GLY A 388 18.74 13.88 17.53
CA GLY A 388 19.93 13.23 18.08
C GLY A 388 19.81 11.73 18.34
N GLN A 389 18.71 11.08 17.97
CA GLN A 389 18.53 9.62 18.08
C GLN A 389 18.16 9.00 16.73
N ILE A 390 18.37 7.69 16.59
CA ILE A 390 17.85 6.94 15.46
C ILE A 390 16.32 7.06 15.46
N ALA A 391 15.81 7.58 14.35
CA ALA A 391 14.39 7.64 14.05
C ALA A 391 13.96 6.44 13.22
N GLU A 392 14.84 5.94 12.36
CA GLU A 392 14.53 4.92 11.39
C GLU A 392 15.79 4.23 10.86
N ILE A 393 15.68 2.94 10.58
CA ILE A 393 16.67 2.14 9.85
C ILE A 393 15.87 1.40 8.78
N ARG A 394 16.26 1.54 7.51
CA ARG A 394 15.55 0.93 6.39
C ARG A 394 16.50 0.37 5.35
N GLY A 395 16.02 -0.61 4.59
CA GLY A 395 16.70 -1.15 3.42
C GLY A 395 15.90 -0.93 2.15
N VAL A 396 16.21 -1.72 1.14
CA VAL A 396 15.70 -1.58 -0.24
C VAL A 396 14.86 -2.77 -0.69
N ASP A 397 14.53 -3.68 0.23
CA ASP A 397 13.56 -4.73 -0.03
C ASP A 397 12.13 -4.18 0.05
N LYS A 398 11.14 -5.05 -0.23
CA LYS A 398 9.72 -4.69 -0.15
C LYS A 398 9.42 -4.05 1.19
N GLN A 399 8.57 -3.02 1.18
CA GLN A 399 8.22 -2.22 2.37
C GLN A 399 9.42 -1.56 3.07
N GLN A 400 10.54 -1.40 2.34
CA GLN A 400 11.81 -0.84 2.81
C GLN A 400 12.47 -1.68 3.92
N GLU A 401 12.23 -2.99 3.90
CA GLU A 401 12.93 -3.93 4.76
C GLU A 401 14.43 -3.95 4.45
N LEU A 402 15.22 -4.28 5.48
CA LEU A 402 16.61 -4.65 5.28
C LEU A 402 16.69 -5.97 4.51
N GLU A 403 17.75 -6.15 3.74
CA GLU A 403 18.02 -7.50 3.28
C GLU A 403 18.60 -8.33 4.40
N PRO A 404 18.25 -9.62 4.49
CA PRO A 404 18.79 -10.50 5.52
C PRO A 404 20.33 -10.52 5.57
N GLN A 405 20.99 -10.46 4.41
CA GLN A 405 22.46 -10.47 4.28
C GLN A 405 23.14 -9.16 4.71
N LEU A 406 22.39 -8.06 4.86
CA LEU A 406 22.92 -6.75 5.28
C LEU A 406 22.63 -6.42 6.76
N VAL A 407 21.90 -7.27 7.47
CA VAL A 407 21.51 -7.02 8.87
C VAL A 407 22.73 -6.87 9.78
N ASP A 408 23.77 -7.68 9.59
CA ASP A 408 25.01 -7.56 10.38
C ASP A 408 25.74 -6.24 10.11
N ILE A 409 25.85 -5.84 8.83
CA ILE A 409 26.45 -4.57 8.43
C ILE A 409 25.68 -3.39 9.02
N ALA A 410 24.34 -3.43 8.99
CA ALA A 410 23.50 -2.43 9.62
C ALA A 410 23.76 -2.38 11.14
N LYS A 411 23.77 -3.53 11.82
CA LYS A 411 23.96 -3.64 13.27
C LYS A 411 25.31 -3.12 13.72
N GLU A 412 26.38 -3.40 12.98
CA GLU A 412 27.70 -2.84 13.28
C GLU A 412 27.72 -1.31 13.29
N LYS A 413 26.92 -0.69 12.42
CA LYS A 413 26.77 0.77 12.38
C LYS A 413 25.84 1.27 13.47
N TYR A 414 24.59 0.80 13.52
CA TYR A 414 23.56 1.42 14.35
C TYR A 414 23.78 1.18 15.84
N LYS A 415 24.44 0.09 16.26
CA LYS A 415 24.69 -0.20 17.69
C LYS A 415 25.47 0.90 18.42
N ASN A 416 26.20 1.71 17.67
CA ASN A 416 27.01 2.82 18.19
C ASN A 416 26.28 4.18 18.14
N LEU A 417 25.04 4.22 17.66
CA LEU A 417 24.24 5.44 17.55
C LEU A 417 23.20 5.53 18.68
N PRO A 418 22.86 6.74 19.16
CA PRO A 418 21.83 6.89 20.18
C PRO A 418 20.46 6.37 19.70
N GLY A 419 19.74 5.65 20.56
CA GLY A 419 18.44 5.07 20.22
C GLY A 419 18.48 3.65 19.62
N ALA A 420 19.67 3.06 19.44
CA ALA A 420 19.87 1.72 18.89
C ALA A 420 19.04 0.61 19.56
N GLN A 421 18.88 0.67 20.89
CA GLN A 421 18.20 -0.36 21.68
C GLN A 421 16.76 -0.62 21.21
N LYS A 422 16.11 0.36 20.57
CA LYS A 422 14.76 0.24 20.01
C LYS A 422 14.66 -0.81 18.89
N TYR A 423 15.79 -1.13 18.24
CA TYR A 423 15.87 -2.01 17.07
C TYR A 423 16.37 -3.43 17.38
N GLU A 424 16.77 -3.73 18.61
CA GLU A 424 17.25 -5.08 18.97
C GLU A 424 16.18 -6.16 18.76
N LYS A 425 14.90 -5.85 19.03
CA LYS A 425 13.81 -6.79 18.74
C LYS A 425 13.64 -7.02 17.24
N ALA A 426 13.74 -5.96 16.42
CA ALA A 426 13.63 -6.08 14.96
C ALA A 426 14.77 -6.91 14.37
N ASP A 427 16.00 -6.70 14.83
CA ASP A 427 17.16 -7.52 14.47
C ASP A 427 16.96 -8.99 14.83
N HIS A 428 16.56 -9.27 16.08
CA HIS A 428 16.32 -10.64 16.55
C HIS A 428 15.20 -11.33 15.75
N ASP A 429 14.05 -10.68 15.62
CA ASP A 429 12.88 -11.23 14.93
C ASP A 429 13.16 -11.47 13.46
N MET A 430 13.83 -10.53 12.78
CA MET A 430 14.16 -10.67 11.36
C MET A 430 15.11 -11.85 11.09
N ARG A 431 16.08 -12.10 11.97
CA ARG A 431 16.96 -13.28 11.88
C ARG A 431 16.18 -14.57 12.04
N LYS A 432 15.31 -14.65 13.06
CA LYS A 432 14.49 -15.83 13.30
C LYS A 432 13.53 -16.10 12.15
N MET A 433 12.90 -15.06 11.59
CA MET A 433 12.03 -15.18 10.42
C MET A 433 12.81 -15.59 9.16
N THR A 434 14.03 -15.08 8.98
CA THR A 434 14.90 -15.48 7.86
C THR A 434 15.26 -16.96 7.94
N ASP A 435 15.63 -17.45 9.13
CA ASP A 435 15.93 -18.86 9.34
C ASP A 435 14.72 -19.75 9.00
N ILE A 436 13.55 -19.46 9.59
CA ILE A 436 12.29 -20.20 9.32
C ILE A 436 11.96 -20.17 7.83
N TYR A 437 12.06 -19.01 7.17
CA TYR A 437 11.74 -18.86 5.76
C TYR A 437 12.69 -19.67 4.87
N SER A 438 14.00 -19.64 5.17
CA SER A 438 15.02 -20.38 4.42
C SER A 438 14.86 -21.90 4.51
N ARG A 439 14.34 -22.41 5.64
CA ARG A 439 13.98 -23.82 5.81
C ARG A 439 12.62 -24.16 5.19
N SER A 440 11.74 -23.17 5.04
CA SER A 440 10.38 -23.34 4.55
C SER A 440 10.29 -23.36 3.03
N PHE A 441 11.14 -22.62 2.33
CA PHE A 441 11.07 -22.49 0.87
C PHE A 441 12.41 -22.74 0.18
N TYR A 442 12.38 -23.61 -0.83
CA TYR A 442 13.44 -23.71 -1.83
C TYR A 442 13.05 -22.93 -3.07
N LYS A 443 13.98 -22.14 -3.62
CA LYS A 443 13.79 -21.47 -4.91
C LYS A 443 14.84 -21.95 -5.88
N ASP A 444 14.38 -22.59 -6.95
CA ASP A 444 15.25 -23.07 -8.02
C ASP A 444 15.90 -21.87 -8.74
N LYS A 445 17.21 -21.94 -8.95
CA LYS A 445 17.97 -20.80 -9.48
C LYS A 445 17.68 -20.52 -10.95
N ASP A 446 17.35 -21.55 -11.71
CA ASP A 446 17.20 -21.47 -13.17
C ASP A 446 15.74 -21.18 -13.54
N THR A 447 14.83 -22.00 -13.03
CA THR A 447 13.39 -21.92 -13.34
C THR A 447 12.66 -20.85 -12.52
N LYS A 448 13.29 -20.36 -11.43
CA LYS A 448 12.70 -19.45 -10.43
C LYS A 448 11.47 -20.04 -9.72
N VAL A 449 11.17 -21.32 -9.91
CA VAL A 449 10.09 -22.02 -9.22
C VAL A 449 10.39 -22.06 -7.73
N LYS A 450 9.38 -21.73 -6.93
CA LYS A 450 9.43 -21.76 -5.46
C LYS A 450 8.64 -22.95 -4.96
N THR A 451 9.24 -23.76 -4.09
CA THR A 451 8.66 -24.98 -3.53
C THR A 451 8.65 -24.89 -2.01
N TYR A 452 7.50 -25.18 -1.40
CA TYR A 452 7.39 -25.30 0.04
C TYR A 452 7.92 -26.65 0.51
N LEU A 453 8.74 -26.65 1.56
CA LEU A 453 9.46 -27.82 2.07
C LEU A 453 8.84 -28.42 3.33
N SER A 454 7.83 -27.77 3.92
CA SER A 454 7.16 -28.19 5.16
C SER A 454 8.12 -28.58 6.30
N PRO A 455 9.00 -27.68 6.75
CA PRO A 455 9.92 -27.97 7.84
C PRO A 455 9.16 -28.17 9.15
N ASP A 456 9.64 -29.11 9.96
CA ASP A 456 9.27 -29.21 11.37
C ASP A 456 9.80 -27.98 12.12
N LEU A 457 8.90 -27.30 12.81
CA LEU A 457 9.23 -26.14 13.63
C LEU A 457 9.09 -26.51 15.11
N THR A 458 10.02 -26.02 15.91
CA THR A 458 9.95 -26.13 17.38
C THR A 458 8.77 -25.34 17.93
N LYS A 459 8.36 -25.64 19.16
CA LYS A 459 7.29 -24.92 19.85
C LYS A 459 7.60 -23.41 19.94
N GLU A 460 8.84 -23.05 20.22
CA GLU A 460 9.30 -21.65 20.29
C GLU A 460 9.27 -20.95 18.93
N GLU A 461 9.48 -21.67 17.84
CA GLU A 461 9.37 -21.14 16.47
C GLU A 461 7.92 -20.96 16.05
N LEU A 462 7.04 -21.89 16.43
CA LEU A 462 5.61 -21.77 16.20
C LEU A 462 5.01 -20.62 17.03
N ILE A 463 5.40 -20.46 18.30
CA ILE A 463 5.00 -19.32 19.14
C ILE A 463 5.39 -18.00 18.48
N PHE A 464 6.60 -17.95 17.90
CA PHE A 464 7.09 -16.79 17.17
C PHE A 464 6.30 -16.57 15.87
N LEU A 465 6.17 -17.59 15.01
CA LEU A 465 5.52 -17.51 13.70
C LEU A 465 4.04 -17.13 13.81
N TYR A 466 3.33 -17.71 14.78
CA TYR A 466 1.92 -17.40 15.04
C TYR A 466 1.74 -16.11 15.84
N GLU A 467 2.82 -15.43 16.22
CA GLU A 467 2.83 -14.20 17.02
C GLU A 467 2.05 -14.34 18.34
N ILE A 468 2.09 -15.53 18.95
CA ILE A 468 1.30 -15.87 20.14
C ILE A 468 1.71 -14.99 21.30
N GLU A 469 3.02 -14.83 21.54
CA GLU A 469 3.55 -14.05 22.65
C GLU A 469 3.66 -12.56 22.34
N SER A 470 4.26 -12.22 21.20
CA SER A 470 4.49 -10.86 20.76
C SER A 470 4.44 -10.74 19.24
N LYS A 471 4.09 -9.55 18.75
CA LYS A 471 4.15 -9.22 17.32
C LYS A 471 5.59 -9.21 16.81
N ILE A 472 5.81 -9.80 15.64
CA ILE A 472 7.09 -9.78 14.93
C ILE A 472 7.37 -8.33 14.52
N LYS A 473 8.54 -7.82 14.92
CA LYS A 473 9.01 -6.50 14.51
C LYS A 473 10.01 -6.62 13.38
N THR A 474 9.99 -5.65 12.50
CA THR A 474 10.90 -5.56 11.35
C THR A 474 11.55 -4.17 11.30
N PHE A 475 12.40 -3.93 10.31
CA PHE A 475 13.02 -2.62 10.10
C PHE A 475 12.16 -1.71 9.20
N GLY A 476 11.34 -2.31 8.34
CA GLY A 476 10.38 -1.60 7.49
C GLY A 476 9.14 -1.10 8.24
N TYR A 477 8.19 -0.59 7.46
CA TYR A 477 6.99 0.09 7.98
C TYR A 477 5.82 -0.85 8.31
N ASP A 478 5.85 -2.06 7.78
CA ASP A 478 4.74 -3.01 7.80
C ASP A 478 5.16 -4.37 8.39
N THR A 479 4.21 -5.27 8.59
CA THR A 479 4.49 -6.65 9.00
C THR A 479 5.30 -7.39 7.93
N ASP A 480 6.28 -8.20 8.37
CA ASP A 480 7.07 -9.04 7.47
C ASP A 480 6.18 -9.91 6.57
N PRO A 481 6.20 -9.72 5.24
CA PRO A 481 5.31 -10.45 4.33
C PRO A 481 5.56 -11.97 4.36
N ARG A 482 6.76 -12.40 4.75
CA ARG A 482 7.13 -13.82 4.84
C ARG A 482 6.34 -14.55 5.91
N VAL A 483 5.85 -13.87 6.94
CA VAL A 483 5.07 -14.49 8.03
C VAL A 483 3.79 -15.09 7.48
N GLN A 484 3.02 -14.31 6.71
CA GLN A 484 1.77 -14.79 6.12
C GLN A 484 2.02 -15.84 5.05
N GLU A 485 3.07 -15.64 4.25
CA GLU A 485 3.46 -16.60 3.21
C GLU A 485 3.79 -17.98 3.79
N VAL A 486 4.55 -18.06 4.89
CA VAL A 486 4.82 -19.33 5.56
C VAL A 486 3.53 -19.91 6.16
N LYS A 487 2.76 -19.11 6.92
CA LYS A 487 1.54 -19.58 7.60
C LYS A 487 0.49 -20.17 6.66
N GLN A 488 0.38 -19.65 5.43
CA GLN A 488 -0.58 -20.13 4.43
C GLN A 488 -0.29 -21.55 3.93
N GLU A 489 0.99 -21.96 3.95
CA GLU A 489 1.41 -23.29 3.48
C GLU A 489 1.47 -24.34 4.61
N ARG A 490 1.41 -23.90 5.88
CA ARG A 490 1.54 -24.81 7.04
C ARG A 490 0.27 -25.62 7.29
N ASP A 491 0.46 -26.87 7.74
CA ASP A 491 -0.62 -27.65 8.35
C ASP A 491 -0.86 -27.16 9.78
N LYS A 492 -1.90 -26.34 9.92
CA LYS A 492 -2.28 -25.73 11.19
C LYS A 492 -2.65 -26.77 12.26
N ILE A 493 -3.21 -27.92 11.88
CA ILE A 493 -3.58 -28.97 12.85
C ILE A 493 -2.29 -29.56 13.43
N ASN A 494 -1.32 -29.89 12.58
CA ASN A 494 -0.04 -30.41 13.03
C ASN A 494 0.78 -29.39 13.85
N ASP A 495 0.72 -28.11 13.51
CA ASP A 495 1.35 -27.08 14.34
C ASP A 495 0.72 -26.99 15.73
N TYR A 496 -0.58 -27.23 15.83
CA TYR A 496 -1.35 -27.06 17.07
C TYR A 496 -1.15 -28.20 18.05
N THR A 497 -0.83 -29.40 17.56
CA THR A 497 -0.39 -30.50 18.43
C THR A 497 0.87 -30.12 19.21
N THR A 498 1.81 -29.44 18.53
CA THR A 498 3.07 -28.97 19.12
C THR A 498 2.88 -27.74 20.01
N LEU A 499 2.04 -26.78 19.59
CA LEU A 499 1.80 -25.55 20.35
C LEU A 499 1.07 -25.79 21.68
N TYR A 500 0.08 -26.68 21.67
CA TYR A 500 -0.84 -26.86 22.79
C TYR A 500 -0.70 -28.22 23.48
N ASP A 501 0.34 -28.98 23.15
CA ASP A 501 0.64 -30.31 23.69
C ASP A 501 -0.63 -31.19 23.67
N CYS A 502 -1.20 -31.35 22.46
CA CYS A 502 -2.48 -32.01 22.24
C CYS A 502 -2.43 -33.00 21.07
N GLU A 503 -3.36 -33.96 21.07
CA GLU A 503 -3.49 -34.92 19.98
C GLU A 503 -4.35 -34.33 18.83
N PRO A 504 -4.14 -34.75 17.56
CA PRO A 504 -4.91 -34.22 16.43
C PRO A 504 -6.43 -34.27 16.60
N TYR A 505 -6.97 -35.30 17.25
CA TYR A 505 -8.42 -35.44 17.48
C TYR A 505 -8.97 -34.47 18.54
N GLN A 506 -8.10 -33.83 19.34
CA GLN A 506 -8.48 -32.81 20.32
C GLN A 506 -8.56 -31.41 19.70
N ILE A 507 -8.27 -31.28 18.40
CA ILE A 507 -8.34 -30.06 17.62
C ILE A 507 -9.57 -30.17 16.70
N VAL A 508 -10.52 -29.25 16.86
CA VAL A 508 -11.78 -29.29 16.09
C VAL A 508 -12.03 -27.96 15.38
N GLN A 509 -12.66 -28.03 14.20
CA GLN A 509 -12.95 -26.86 13.36
C GLN A 509 -14.45 -26.60 13.18
N ASP A 510 -15.29 -27.61 13.40
CA ASP A 510 -16.75 -27.44 13.49
C ASP A 510 -17.13 -27.31 14.98
N VAL A 511 -17.88 -26.27 15.30
CA VAL A 511 -18.33 -26.00 16.68
C VAL A 511 -19.17 -27.14 17.24
N LYS A 512 -19.85 -27.91 16.38
CA LYS A 512 -20.67 -29.06 16.78
C LYS A 512 -19.84 -30.26 17.26
N ASP A 513 -18.58 -30.31 16.86
CA ASP A 513 -17.66 -31.38 17.24
C ASP A 513 -16.90 -31.06 18.53
N VAL A 514 -17.15 -29.89 19.14
CA VAL A 514 -16.56 -29.52 20.42
C VAL A 514 -17.11 -30.43 21.52
N THR A 515 -16.20 -31.14 22.18
CA THR A 515 -16.48 -32.02 23.32
C THR A 515 -15.64 -31.60 24.53
N GLU A 516 -15.85 -32.23 25.69
CA GLU A 516 -15.06 -31.96 26.90
C GLU A 516 -13.56 -32.27 26.71
N ASP A 517 -13.21 -33.18 25.79
CA ASP A 517 -11.82 -33.57 25.50
C ASP A 517 -11.12 -32.64 24.48
N THR A 518 -11.88 -31.74 23.84
CA THR A 518 -11.35 -30.75 22.90
C THR A 518 -10.38 -29.80 23.63
N LYS A 519 -9.14 -29.69 23.15
CA LYS A 519 -8.17 -28.73 23.67
C LYS A 519 -8.12 -27.45 22.84
N VAL A 520 -8.37 -27.56 21.53
CA VAL A 520 -8.30 -26.42 20.61
C VAL A 520 -9.50 -26.41 19.68
N TYR A 521 -10.19 -25.28 19.62
CA TYR A 521 -11.19 -24.99 18.61
C TYR A 521 -10.64 -23.95 17.63
N ILE A 522 -10.71 -24.24 16.33
CA ILE A 522 -10.25 -23.33 15.27
C ILE A 522 -11.48 -22.79 14.53
N GLY A 523 -11.88 -21.57 14.84
CA GLY A 523 -13.05 -20.94 14.26
C GLY A 523 -13.54 -19.74 15.07
N ASP A 524 -14.37 -18.92 14.43
CA ASP A 524 -15.08 -17.85 15.13
C ASP A 524 -16.29 -18.45 15.87
N LEU A 525 -16.61 -17.91 17.04
CA LEU A 525 -17.77 -18.27 17.85
C LEU A 525 -18.82 -17.16 17.78
N ASP A 526 -20.03 -17.53 17.42
CA ASP A 526 -21.18 -16.64 17.36
C ASP A 526 -22.00 -16.70 18.67
N PRO A 527 -22.93 -15.75 18.92
CA PRO A 527 -23.70 -15.71 20.16
C PRO A 527 -24.48 -17.00 20.49
N ILE A 528 -24.79 -17.82 19.49
CA ILE A 528 -25.47 -19.10 19.68
C ILE A 528 -24.56 -20.19 20.28
N ASP A 529 -23.24 -20.02 20.15
CA ASP A 529 -22.22 -21.01 20.51
C ASP A 529 -21.76 -20.88 21.97
N TYR A 530 -22.25 -19.91 22.74
CA TYR A 530 -21.84 -19.68 24.15
C TYR A 530 -21.86 -20.93 25.03
N LYS A 531 -22.70 -21.91 24.67
CA LYS A 531 -22.85 -23.20 25.36
C LYS A 531 -21.58 -24.06 25.33
N ILE A 532 -20.65 -23.82 24.42
CA ILE A 532 -19.38 -24.56 24.42
C ILE A 532 -18.48 -24.14 25.59
N LEU A 533 -18.67 -22.93 26.12
CA LEU A 533 -17.99 -22.42 27.32
C LEU A 533 -18.84 -22.60 28.57
N ASP A 534 -20.16 -22.41 28.48
CA ASP A 534 -21.06 -22.58 29.61
C ASP A 534 -21.02 -24.03 30.12
N LYS A 535 -20.61 -24.20 31.38
CA LYS A 535 -20.52 -25.50 32.10
C LYS A 535 -19.44 -26.47 31.60
N ARG A 536 -18.55 -26.03 30.71
CA ARG A 536 -17.32 -26.75 30.42
C ARG A 536 -16.36 -26.66 31.61
N THR A 537 -15.70 -27.75 31.94
CA THR A 537 -14.73 -27.84 33.05
C THR A 537 -13.28 -27.86 32.57
N ASN A 538 -13.02 -28.42 31.38
CA ASN A 538 -11.68 -28.49 30.83
C ASN A 538 -11.29 -27.19 30.10
N PRO A 539 -10.02 -26.73 30.23
CA PRO A 539 -9.50 -25.61 29.47
C PRO A 539 -9.66 -25.83 27.96
N ILE A 540 -9.91 -24.74 27.24
CA ILE A 540 -9.99 -24.75 25.78
C ILE A 540 -9.27 -23.53 25.20
N VAL A 541 -8.56 -23.73 24.10
CA VAL A 541 -8.01 -22.66 23.29
C VAL A 541 -8.99 -22.36 22.15
N ILE A 542 -9.41 -21.11 22.04
CA ILE A 542 -10.26 -20.61 20.94
C ILE A 542 -9.37 -19.84 19.97
N ASP A 543 -9.09 -20.43 18.82
CA ASP A 543 -8.33 -19.84 17.72
C ASP A 543 -9.24 -19.20 16.66
N GLY A 544 -9.92 -18.14 17.09
CA GLY A 544 -10.78 -17.27 16.30
C GLY A 544 -11.39 -16.18 17.19
N ASN A 545 -12.23 -15.34 16.61
CA ASN A 545 -12.97 -14.32 17.35
C ASN A 545 -14.15 -14.93 18.10
N THR A 546 -14.40 -14.48 19.31
CA THR A 546 -15.57 -14.85 20.12
C THR A 546 -16.51 -13.65 20.21
N ASN A 547 -17.73 -13.80 19.70
CA ASN A 547 -18.79 -12.82 19.82
C ASN A 547 -19.93 -13.38 20.66
N PHE A 548 -19.90 -13.08 21.96
CA PHE A 548 -20.95 -13.41 22.91
C PHE A 548 -21.68 -12.16 23.41
N LYS A 549 -21.76 -11.14 22.56
CA LYS A 549 -22.58 -9.97 22.84
C LYS A 549 -24.03 -10.39 23.13
N ASP A 550 -24.59 -9.82 24.19
CA ASP A 550 -25.94 -10.08 24.70
C ASP A 550 -26.18 -11.55 25.13
N CYS A 551 -25.15 -12.37 25.36
CA CYS A 551 -25.28 -13.72 25.90
C CYS A 551 -25.62 -13.72 27.40
N THR A 552 -26.84 -13.33 27.75
CA THR A 552 -27.32 -13.23 29.13
C THR A 552 -27.43 -14.57 29.87
N SER A 553 -27.22 -15.70 29.20
CA SER A 553 -27.23 -17.04 29.79
C SER A 553 -25.83 -17.56 30.16
N LEU A 554 -24.76 -16.92 29.68
CA LEU A 554 -23.39 -17.32 29.99
C LEU A 554 -23.06 -16.92 31.42
N THR A 555 -22.73 -17.90 32.28
CA THR A 555 -22.51 -17.66 33.71
C THR A 555 -21.04 -17.62 34.11
N THR A 556 -20.21 -18.38 33.41
CA THR A 556 -18.76 -18.50 33.63
C THR A 556 -18.04 -18.86 32.33
N ILE A 557 -16.73 -18.67 32.35
CA ILE A 557 -15.78 -19.22 31.37
C ILE A 557 -15.08 -20.43 32.03
N PRO A 558 -14.56 -21.42 31.28
CA PRO A 558 -13.73 -22.50 31.83
C PRO A 558 -12.36 -21.99 32.30
N GLU A 559 -11.82 -22.58 33.36
CA GLU A 559 -10.49 -22.25 33.86
C GLU A 559 -9.41 -22.48 32.80
N GLY A 560 -8.41 -21.61 32.72
CA GLY A 560 -7.32 -21.75 31.75
C GLY A 560 -7.71 -21.52 30.27
N THR A 561 -8.92 -21.02 29.98
CA THR A 561 -9.34 -20.72 28.60
C THR A 561 -8.44 -19.67 27.95
N VAL A 562 -8.02 -19.91 26.71
CA VAL A 562 -7.20 -18.97 25.94
C VAL A 562 -7.98 -18.49 24.73
N PHE A 563 -8.18 -17.18 24.62
CA PHE A 563 -8.79 -16.53 23.45
C PHE A 563 -7.69 -15.93 22.58
N ASN A 564 -7.43 -16.53 21.41
CA ASN A 564 -6.43 -16.01 20.47
C ASN A 564 -6.96 -14.84 19.61
N GLY A 565 -8.26 -14.81 19.33
CA GLY A 565 -8.92 -13.67 18.67
C GLY A 565 -9.49 -12.63 19.63
N ASN A 566 -10.31 -11.72 19.11
CA ASN A 566 -11.06 -10.78 19.93
C ASN A 566 -12.20 -11.50 20.66
N ALA A 567 -12.43 -11.17 21.93
CA ALA A 567 -13.50 -11.73 22.74
C ALA A 567 -14.45 -10.61 23.19
N ASP A 568 -15.69 -10.68 22.74
CA ASP A 568 -16.75 -9.72 23.01
C ASP A 568 -17.82 -10.35 23.91
N PHE A 569 -17.89 -9.91 25.16
CA PHE A 569 -18.90 -10.30 26.15
C PHE A 569 -19.82 -9.13 26.50
N GLU A 570 -19.93 -8.10 25.65
CA GLU A 570 -20.78 -6.94 25.89
C GLU A 570 -22.20 -7.40 26.30
N ASN A 571 -22.73 -6.85 27.40
CA ASN A 571 -24.03 -7.19 27.97
C ASN A 571 -24.24 -8.69 28.33
N CYS A 572 -23.18 -9.46 28.59
CA CYS A 572 -23.30 -10.76 29.26
C CYS A 572 -23.68 -10.56 30.74
N THR A 573 -24.96 -10.27 31.00
CA THR A 573 -25.43 -9.84 32.33
C THR A 573 -25.40 -10.92 33.40
N SER A 574 -25.22 -12.20 33.05
CA SER A 574 -25.11 -13.31 34.02
C SER A 574 -23.68 -13.78 34.27
N LEU A 575 -22.68 -13.21 33.56
CA LEU A 575 -21.28 -13.55 33.75
C LEU A 575 -20.80 -12.96 35.07
N THR A 576 -20.41 -13.82 36.02
CA THR A 576 -20.08 -13.39 37.40
C THR A 576 -18.58 -13.30 37.67
N THR A 577 -17.79 -14.16 37.03
CA THR A 577 -16.35 -14.29 37.26
C THR A 577 -15.59 -14.56 35.97
N ILE A 578 -14.34 -14.12 35.94
CA ILE A 578 -13.34 -14.55 34.96
C ILE A 578 -12.39 -15.49 35.72
N PRO A 579 -12.24 -16.76 35.33
CA PRO A 579 -11.38 -17.71 36.03
C PRO A 579 -9.90 -17.35 36.01
N GLU A 580 -9.14 -17.96 36.92
CA GLU A 580 -7.68 -17.91 36.88
C GLU A 580 -7.14 -18.62 35.61
N GLY A 581 -5.97 -18.18 35.15
CA GLY A 581 -5.34 -18.73 33.95
C GLY A 581 -6.00 -18.36 32.62
N THR A 582 -7.11 -17.59 32.62
CA THR A 582 -7.70 -17.09 31.37
C THR A 582 -6.76 -16.09 30.69
N VAL A 583 -6.57 -16.25 29.37
CA VAL A 583 -5.71 -15.37 28.55
C VAL A 583 -6.52 -14.79 27.39
N PHE A 584 -6.35 -13.49 27.14
CA PHE A 584 -6.94 -12.77 26.01
C PHE A 584 -5.82 -12.17 25.14
N ASN A 585 -5.50 -12.83 24.03
CA ASN A 585 -4.48 -12.33 23.10
C ASN A 585 -5.03 -11.24 22.16
N GLY A 586 -6.36 -11.12 22.01
CA GLY A 586 -7.04 -10.04 21.30
C GLY A 586 -7.68 -8.98 22.22
N LYS A 587 -8.60 -8.18 21.67
CA LYS A 587 -9.49 -7.28 22.43
C LYS A 587 -10.36 -8.11 23.38
N ALA A 588 -10.60 -7.61 24.60
CA ALA A 588 -11.57 -8.16 25.54
C ALA A 588 -12.61 -7.09 25.91
N ASP A 589 -13.90 -7.34 25.67
CA ASP A 589 -14.99 -6.42 25.96
C ASP A 589 -15.97 -7.00 26.98
N PHE A 590 -16.13 -6.35 28.13
CA PHE A 590 -17.05 -6.71 29.21
C PHE A 590 -18.05 -5.58 29.51
N SER A 591 -18.20 -4.62 28.59
CA SER A 591 -19.09 -3.47 28.78
C SER A 591 -20.52 -3.95 29.04
N GLY A 592 -21.14 -3.47 30.13
CA GLY A 592 -22.51 -3.86 30.46
C GLY A 592 -22.66 -5.25 31.11
N CYS A 593 -21.57 -5.95 31.44
CA CYS A 593 -21.60 -7.15 32.28
C CYS A 593 -21.93 -6.80 33.75
N THR A 594 -23.22 -6.60 34.04
CA THR A 594 -23.70 -6.08 35.33
C THR A 594 -23.50 -7.02 36.52
N SER A 595 -23.28 -8.32 36.30
CA SER A 595 -23.02 -9.30 37.38
C SER A 595 -21.54 -9.44 37.75
N LEU A 596 -20.61 -8.79 37.03
CA LEU A 596 -19.20 -8.77 37.43
C LEU A 596 -19.02 -7.92 38.68
N THR A 597 -18.51 -8.53 39.75
CA THR A 597 -18.20 -7.82 41.00
C THR A 597 -17.04 -6.84 40.79
N GLU A 598 -16.95 -5.81 41.64
CA GLU A 598 -15.82 -4.86 41.61
C GLU A 598 -14.46 -5.56 41.76
N LYS A 599 -14.40 -6.64 42.55
CA LYS A 599 -13.20 -7.49 42.68
C LYS A 599 -12.80 -8.15 41.35
N THR A 600 -13.78 -8.61 40.56
CA THR A 600 -13.53 -9.21 39.24
C THR A 600 -13.06 -8.15 38.24
N LYS A 601 -13.60 -6.94 38.30
CA LYS A 601 -13.16 -5.82 37.44
C LYS A 601 -11.72 -5.41 37.76
N GLU A 602 -11.35 -5.33 39.04
CA GLU A 602 -9.96 -5.10 39.46
C GLU A 602 -9.02 -6.20 38.95
N MET A 603 -9.47 -7.46 38.98
CA MET A 603 -8.71 -8.58 38.43
C MET A 603 -8.45 -8.42 36.93
N LEU A 604 -9.44 -7.99 36.14
CA LEU A 604 -9.28 -7.72 34.71
C LEU A 604 -8.25 -6.62 34.44
N TYR A 605 -8.23 -5.54 35.23
CA TYR A 605 -7.17 -4.52 35.14
C TYR A 605 -5.79 -5.10 35.47
N ASN A 606 -5.69 -5.96 36.48
CA ASN A 606 -4.43 -6.63 36.83
C ASN A 606 -3.96 -7.58 35.72
N MET A 607 -4.87 -8.34 35.10
CA MET A 607 -4.57 -9.17 33.94
C MET A 607 -4.08 -8.34 32.75
N LYS A 608 -4.65 -7.15 32.55
CA LYS A 608 -4.17 -6.21 31.53
C LYS A 608 -2.75 -5.73 31.81
N ASN A 609 -2.47 -5.39 33.06
CA ASN A 609 -1.14 -4.92 33.48
C ASN A 609 -0.07 -6.03 33.45
N SER A 610 -0.45 -7.28 33.71
CA SER A 610 0.46 -8.43 33.67
C SER A 610 0.67 -9.01 32.26
N GLY A 611 -0.06 -8.52 31.25
CA GLY A 611 0.05 -8.98 29.86
C GLY A 611 -0.80 -10.20 29.50
N LEU A 612 -1.68 -10.66 30.41
CA LEU A 612 -2.68 -11.70 30.11
C LEU A 612 -3.81 -11.17 29.22
N ILE A 613 -4.01 -9.85 29.17
CA ILE A 613 -4.87 -9.18 28.16
C ILE A 613 -3.98 -8.32 27.26
N LYS A 614 -3.72 -8.79 26.05
CA LYS A 614 -2.79 -8.12 25.12
C LYS A 614 -3.47 -6.99 24.35
N GLY A 615 -4.71 -7.20 23.90
CA GLY A 615 -5.51 -6.18 23.20
C GLY A 615 -6.19 -5.18 24.14
N GLU A 616 -7.08 -4.36 23.58
CA GLU A 616 -7.85 -3.38 24.36
C GLU A 616 -8.79 -4.06 25.36
N LEU A 617 -9.02 -3.42 26.51
CA LEU A 617 -9.90 -3.90 27.57
C LEU A 617 -11.04 -2.88 27.79
N TYR A 618 -12.28 -3.36 27.77
CA TYR A 618 -13.48 -2.59 28.10
C TYR A 618 -14.23 -3.30 29.23
N ILE A 619 -14.70 -2.55 30.23
CA ILE A 619 -15.39 -3.06 31.42
C ILE A 619 -16.56 -2.14 31.75
#